data_AF-A0A166P8D1-F1
#
_entry.id   AF-A0A166P8D1-F1
#
_cell.length_a   1.000
_cell.length_b   1.000
_cell.length_c   1.000
_cell.angle_alpha   90.00
_cell.angle_beta   90.00
_cell.angle_gamma   90.00
#
_symmetry.space_group_name_H-M   'P 1'
#
loop_
_entity.id
_entity.type
_entity.pdbx_description
1 polymer ?
#
loop_
_entity_poly.entity_id
_entity_poly.type
_entity_poly.pdbx_seq_one_letter_code
_entity_poly.pdbx_strand_id
1 'polypeptide(L)'
;MHPCLCSFSSSSCPPFSCRLSPHIPPTRGRQHLYYQKLHKQYGDIVRVGPNELSINRADAIAPVLGNSGLPRGVFWHNRFPAGAPNPLVSIRDIAQHKARRRLWDRAFSTASVKSYDELVIRRTRELCEAFEKRSGQVLDFSAWMSFFSYDFMGDFSFGAGFNMIATGSDETGIWECLDAVHLPAACPRHRRTAREVPEDSQRIRGNENPAWKRDERPILPFHTQTFQTDEEGLEPTKPTMPTVFSDSGVAIVAGSDTTSTTLSVLWYFLLVHPEHFRDEALRVVPPVPDGSPRCSPEGSQGRTIDSYCIPPGQQVESLP
;
A
#
# COMPACT_ATOMS: atom_id res chain seq x y z
N MET A 1 -27.21 5.23 -37.77
CA MET A 1 -26.61 4.31 -36.78
C MET A 1 -25.58 3.45 -37.52
N HIS A 2 -24.34 3.92 -37.63
CA HIS A 2 -23.26 3.10 -38.17
C HIS A 2 -22.70 2.21 -37.05
N PRO A 3 -22.74 0.88 -37.18
CA PRO A 3 -21.99 0.02 -36.29
C PRO A 3 -20.52 0.18 -36.68
N CYS A 4 -19.77 0.99 -35.93
CA CYS A 4 -18.31 0.93 -35.94
C CYS A 4 -17.89 -0.40 -35.31
N LEU A 5 -18.00 -1.47 -36.10
CA LEU A 5 -17.15 -2.64 -35.98
C LEU A 5 -15.74 -2.12 -36.22
N CYS A 6 -15.01 -1.78 -35.15
CA CYS A 6 -13.56 -1.61 -35.24
C CYS A 6 -12.99 -2.94 -35.76
N SER A 7 -12.75 -2.97 -37.07
CA SER A 7 -11.95 -3.96 -37.76
C SER A 7 -10.54 -3.86 -37.22
N PHE A 8 -10.27 -4.56 -36.11
CA PHE A 8 -8.91 -4.88 -35.70
C PHE A 8 -8.30 -5.66 -36.88
N SER A 9 -7.37 -5.04 -37.59
CA SER A 9 -6.64 -5.65 -38.70
C SER A 9 -6.02 -6.96 -38.21
N SER A 10 -5.94 -7.96 -39.09
CA SER A 10 -5.39 -9.29 -38.79
C SER A 10 -3.99 -9.27 -38.15
N SER A 11 -3.25 -8.16 -38.26
CA SER A 11 -1.93 -7.94 -37.67
C SER A 11 -1.93 -7.59 -36.18
N SER A 12 -3.07 -7.19 -35.60
CA SER A 12 -3.20 -6.79 -34.18
C SER A 12 -3.79 -7.88 -33.29
N CYS A 13 -3.93 -9.10 -33.83
CA CYS A 13 -4.64 -10.16 -33.14
C CYS A 13 -3.73 -11.17 -32.44
N PRO A 14 -3.85 -11.33 -31.11
CA PRO A 14 -3.15 -12.36 -30.36
C PRO A 14 -3.65 -13.76 -30.75
N PRO A 15 -2.99 -14.85 -30.29
CA PRO A 15 -3.36 -16.22 -30.66
C PRO A 15 -4.87 -16.46 -30.53
N PHE A 16 -5.42 -17.25 -31.45
CA PHE A 16 -6.86 -17.56 -31.57
C PHE A 16 -7.52 -17.94 -30.22
N SER A 17 -6.74 -18.51 -29.29
CA SER A 17 -7.13 -18.81 -27.91
C SER A 17 -7.67 -17.59 -27.13
N CYS A 18 -7.10 -16.40 -27.30
CA CYS A 18 -7.53 -15.17 -26.59
C CYS A 18 -8.93 -14.68 -27.04
N ARG A 19 -9.43 -15.11 -28.20
CA ARG A 19 -10.79 -14.77 -28.66
C ARG A 19 -11.87 -15.65 -28.04
N LEU A 20 -11.52 -16.88 -27.64
CA LEU A 20 -12.48 -17.89 -27.21
C LEU A 20 -12.52 -18.11 -25.69
N SER A 21 -11.44 -17.78 -24.98
CA SER A 21 -11.35 -17.96 -23.52
C SER A 21 -10.48 -16.88 -22.87
N PRO A 22 -10.76 -16.46 -21.62
CA PRO A 22 -9.81 -15.67 -20.85
C PRO A 22 -8.48 -16.42 -20.77
N HIS A 23 -7.44 -15.87 -21.39
CA HIS A 23 -6.14 -16.54 -21.40
C HIS A 23 -5.60 -16.55 -19.97
N ILE A 24 -5.32 -17.74 -19.43
CA ILE A 24 -4.75 -17.87 -18.08
C ILE A 24 -3.33 -17.30 -18.16
N PRO A 25 -3.02 -16.18 -17.45
CA PRO A 25 -1.67 -15.67 -17.41
C PRO A 25 -0.76 -16.65 -16.63
N PRO A 26 0.54 -16.69 -16.93
CA PRO A 26 1.46 -17.54 -16.21
C PRO A 26 1.43 -17.19 -14.71
N THR A 27 1.09 -18.18 -13.87
CA THR A 27 0.85 -18.05 -12.42
C THR A 27 2.12 -17.78 -11.60
N ARG A 28 3.29 -17.58 -12.22
CA ARG A 28 4.59 -17.41 -11.57
C ARG A 28 5.08 -15.95 -11.52
N GLY A 29 4.18 -14.97 -11.39
CA GLY A 29 4.54 -13.54 -11.30
C GLY A 29 5.14 -12.91 -12.58
N ARG A 30 5.20 -13.66 -13.69
CA ARG A 30 5.79 -13.23 -14.98
C ARG A 30 4.75 -12.65 -15.95
N GLN A 31 3.58 -12.26 -15.46
CA GLN A 31 2.50 -11.72 -16.30
C GLN A 31 2.91 -10.42 -17.00
N HIS A 32 3.66 -9.55 -16.32
CA HIS A 32 4.16 -8.30 -16.91
C HIS A 32 5.10 -8.56 -18.11
N LEU A 33 5.98 -9.57 -18.03
CA LEU A 33 6.85 -9.97 -19.15
C LEU A 33 6.04 -10.52 -20.34
N TYR A 34 4.95 -11.24 -20.05
CA TYR A 34 4.06 -11.75 -21.08
C TYR A 34 3.36 -10.60 -21.82
N TYR A 35 2.76 -9.65 -21.09
CA TYR A 35 2.14 -8.47 -21.69
C TYR A 35 3.17 -7.62 -22.44
N GLN A 36 4.38 -7.46 -21.91
CA GLN A 36 5.45 -6.76 -22.62
C GLN A 36 5.77 -7.42 -23.96
N LYS A 37 5.86 -8.76 -24.01
CA LYS A 37 6.07 -9.51 -25.27
C LYS A 37 4.93 -9.30 -26.25
N LEU A 38 3.68 -9.34 -25.78
CA LEU A 38 2.51 -9.09 -26.61
C LEU A 38 2.51 -7.68 -27.20
N HIS A 39 2.79 -6.67 -26.38
CA HIS A 39 2.85 -5.29 -26.86
C HIS A 39 4.01 -5.06 -27.85
N LYS A 40 5.16 -5.72 -27.64
CA LYS A 40 6.27 -5.70 -28.62
C LYS A 40 5.89 -6.32 -29.97
N GLN A 41 5.01 -7.31 -30.00
CA GLN A 41 4.63 -8.02 -31.21
C GLN A 41 3.43 -7.40 -31.94
N TYR A 42 2.40 -6.99 -31.19
CA TYR A 42 1.10 -6.57 -31.74
C TYR A 42 0.83 -5.06 -31.60
N GLY A 43 1.71 -4.32 -30.92
CA GLY A 43 1.62 -2.87 -30.73
C GLY A 43 0.98 -2.45 -29.40
N ASP A 44 0.60 -1.18 -29.32
CA ASP A 44 0.21 -0.54 -28.05
C ASP A 44 -1.13 -1.01 -27.48
N ILE A 45 -2.01 -1.58 -28.30
CA ILE A 45 -3.33 -2.06 -27.87
C ILE A 45 -3.47 -3.53 -28.26
N VAL A 46 -3.59 -4.40 -27.27
CA VAL A 46 -3.65 -5.86 -27.48
C VAL A 46 -4.84 -6.47 -26.74
N ARG A 47 -5.57 -7.36 -27.40
CA ARG A 47 -6.70 -8.08 -26.81
C ARG A 47 -6.26 -9.30 -26.01
N VAL A 48 -6.17 -9.21 -24.69
CA VAL A 48 -5.69 -10.32 -23.84
C VAL A 48 -6.76 -11.35 -23.48
N GLY A 49 -8.03 -11.04 -23.72
CA GLY A 49 -9.16 -11.97 -23.54
C GLY A 49 -10.40 -11.54 -24.32
N PRO A 50 -11.51 -12.31 -24.27
CA PRO A 50 -12.69 -12.06 -25.08
C PRO A 50 -13.23 -10.63 -24.92
N ASN A 51 -13.28 -10.15 -23.67
CA ASN A 51 -13.72 -8.80 -23.30
C ASN A 51 -12.63 -8.00 -22.56
N GLU A 52 -11.35 -8.30 -22.81
CA GLU A 52 -10.23 -7.69 -22.11
C GLU A 52 -9.21 -7.11 -23.09
N LEU A 53 -8.94 -5.81 -22.97
CA LEU A 53 -7.92 -5.10 -23.72
C LEU A 53 -6.82 -4.66 -22.77
N SER A 54 -5.56 -4.86 -23.18
CA SER A 54 -4.39 -4.29 -22.55
C SER A 54 -3.91 -3.11 -23.40
N ILE A 55 -3.67 -1.98 -22.76
CA ILE A 55 -3.28 -0.73 -23.41
C ILE A 55 -1.95 -0.27 -22.80
N ASN A 56 -0.96 -0.07 -23.65
CA ASN A 56 0.37 0.40 -23.29
C ASN A 56 0.60 1.81 -23.86
N ARG A 57 -0.21 2.78 -23.44
CA ARG A 57 -0.05 4.20 -23.80
C ARG A 57 -0.32 5.11 -22.60
N ALA A 58 0.52 6.11 -22.42
CA ALA A 58 0.37 7.08 -21.33
C ALA A 58 -0.86 7.99 -21.52
N ASP A 59 -1.20 8.35 -22.76
CA ASP A 59 -2.36 9.19 -23.07
C ASP A 59 -3.71 8.51 -22.79
N ALA A 60 -3.72 7.18 -22.67
CA ALA A 60 -4.91 6.42 -22.29
C ALA A 60 -5.21 6.46 -20.78
N ILE A 61 -4.26 6.88 -19.93
CA ILE A 61 -4.43 6.88 -18.47
C ILE A 61 -5.59 7.79 -18.05
N ALA A 62 -5.60 9.05 -18.50
CA ALA A 62 -6.64 10.01 -18.15
C ALA A 62 -8.06 9.60 -18.63
N PRO A 63 -8.28 9.21 -19.91
CA PRO A 63 -9.60 8.82 -20.38
C PRO A 63 -10.09 7.48 -19.83
N VAL A 64 -9.20 6.59 -19.35
CA VAL A 64 -9.59 5.29 -18.79
C VAL A 64 -9.72 5.34 -17.27
N LEU A 65 -8.72 5.87 -16.56
CA LEU A 65 -8.59 5.84 -15.10
C LEU A 65 -8.85 7.20 -14.42
N GLY A 66 -8.97 8.28 -15.19
CA GLY A 66 -9.22 9.62 -14.65
C GLY A 66 -10.61 9.77 -14.03
N ASN A 67 -10.87 10.93 -13.41
CA ASN A 67 -12.11 11.21 -12.69
C ASN A 67 -13.38 11.10 -13.57
N SER A 68 -13.26 11.41 -14.86
CA SER A 68 -14.31 11.26 -15.88
C SER A 68 -14.04 10.06 -16.82
N GLY A 69 -13.23 9.11 -16.37
CA GLY A 69 -12.86 7.92 -17.12
C GLY A 69 -13.94 6.85 -17.11
N LEU A 70 -13.54 5.63 -17.47
CA LEU A 70 -14.47 4.50 -17.56
C LEU A 70 -14.87 3.99 -16.16
N PRO A 71 -16.13 3.55 -15.98
CA PRO A 71 -16.54 2.95 -14.71
C PRO A 71 -15.80 1.64 -14.47
N ARG A 72 -15.68 1.28 -13.20
CA ARG A 72 -15.03 0.03 -12.78
C ARG A 72 -15.66 -1.18 -13.48
N GLY A 73 -14.81 -2.12 -13.90
CA GLY A 73 -15.24 -3.36 -14.55
C GLY A 73 -15.97 -4.33 -13.61
N VAL A 74 -16.65 -5.33 -14.20
CA VAL A 74 -17.42 -6.36 -13.47
C VAL A 74 -16.58 -7.19 -12.49
N PHE A 75 -15.25 -7.20 -12.67
CA PHE A 75 -14.32 -7.84 -11.74
C PHE A 75 -14.55 -7.39 -10.29
N TRP A 76 -14.75 -6.09 -10.08
CA TRP A 76 -14.93 -5.53 -8.75
C TRP A 76 -16.26 -5.91 -8.10
N HIS A 77 -17.30 -6.16 -8.91
CA HIS A 77 -18.60 -6.63 -8.40
C HIS A 77 -18.54 -8.09 -7.95
N ASN A 78 -17.78 -8.92 -8.68
CA ASN A 78 -17.67 -10.36 -8.38
C ASN A 78 -16.59 -10.69 -7.35
N ARG A 79 -15.79 -9.70 -6.91
CA ARG A 79 -14.73 -9.88 -5.91
C ARG A 79 -15.28 -9.97 -4.48
N PHE A 80 -16.48 -9.43 -4.23
CA PHE A 80 -17.10 -9.40 -2.91
C PHE A 80 -18.33 -10.32 -2.86
N PRO A 81 -18.61 -10.98 -1.72
CA PRO A 81 -19.74 -11.90 -1.62
C PRO A 81 -21.09 -11.19 -1.81
N ALA A 82 -22.03 -11.88 -2.47
CA ALA A 82 -23.40 -11.40 -2.61
C ALA A 82 -24.07 -11.23 -1.23
N GLY A 83 -24.72 -10.09 -1.01
CA GLY A 83 -25.41 -9.75 0.24
C GLY A 83 -24.57 -9.01 1.29
N ALA A 84 -23.25 -8.89 1.09
CA ALA A 84 -22.40 -8.05 1.95
C ALA A 84 -22.48 -6.56 1.56
N PRO A 85 -22.27 -5.62 2.50
CA PRO A 85 -22.14 -4.20 2.18
C PRO A 85 -21.00 -3.98 1.18
N ASN A 86 -21.33 -3.39 0.02
CA ASN A 86 -20.36 -3.17 -1.04
C ASN A 86 -19.32 -2.12 -0.60
N PRO A 87 -18.03 -2.46 -0.50
CA PRO A 87 -17.03 -1.48 -0.09
C PRO A 87 -16.81 -0.41 -1.18
N LEU A 88 -16.23 0.73 -0.80
CA LEU A 88 -16.01 1.88 -1.68
C LEU A 88 -15.33 1.47 -3.00
N VAL A 89 -14.31 0.60 -2.93
CA VAL A 89 -13.50 0.17 -4.08
C VAL A 89 -14.29 -0.60 -5.15
N SER A 90 -15.44 -1.18 -4.81
CA SER A 90 -16.27 -1.99 -5.72
C SER A 90 -17.54 -1.30 -6.17
N ILE A 91 -17.77 -0.04 -5.76
CA ILE A 91 -18.86 0.76 -6.28
C ILE A 91 -18.54 1.16 -7.72
N ARG A 92 -19.43 0.77 -8.65
CA ARG A 92 -19.30 1.06 -10.08
C ARG A 92 -20.06 2.31 -10.51
N ASP A 93 -21.13 2.63 -9.79
CA ASP A 93 -21.90 3.85 -10.03
C ASP A 93 -21.08 5.08 -9.61
N ILE A 94 -20.89 6.02 -10.54
CA ILE A 94 -20.00 7.16 -10.35
C ILE A 94 -20.55 8.10 -9.28
N ALA A 95 -21.87 8.33 -9.25
CA ALA A 95 -22.49 9.22 -8.29
C ALA A 95 -22.44 8.63 -6.87
N GLN A 96 -22.76 7.35 -6.72
CA GLN A 96 -22.68 6.63 -5.45
C GLN A 96 -21.25 6.56 -4.92
N HIS A 97 -20.27 6.26 -5.79
CA HIS A 97 -18.86 6.23 -5.40
C HIS A 97 -18.40 7.61 -4.96
N LYS A 98 -18.74 8.67 -5.72
CA LYS A 98 -18.40 10.05 -5.37
C LYS A 98 -19.00 10.46 -4.02
N ALA A 99 -20.26 10.11 -3.76
CA ALA A 99 -20.91 10.40 -2.48
C ALA A 99 -20.19 9.72 -1.31
N ARG A 100 -19.93 8.41 -1.40
CA ARG A 100 -19.23 7.66 -0.35
C ARG A 100 -17.76 8.05 -0.17
N ARG A 101 -17.09 8.47 -1.24
CA ARG A 101 -15.69 8.86 -1.20
C ARG A 101 -15.45 10.15 -0.41
N ARG A 102 -16.42 11.07 -0.34
CA ARG A 102 -16.26 12.36 0.37
C ARG A 102 -15.77 12.20 1.80
N LEU A 103 -16.30 11.22 2.51
CA LEU A 103 -15.91 10.90 3.88
C LEU A 103 -14.44 10.49 3.98
N TRP A 104 -14.00 9.65 3.04
CA TRP A 104 -12.61 9.23 2.91
C TRP A 104 -11.69 10.39 2.47
N ASP A 105 -12.14 11.27 1.59
CA ASP A 105 -11.36 12.45 1.17
C ASP A 105 -11.12 13.41 2.37
N ARG A 106 -12.06 13.50 3.33
CA ARG A 106 -11.85 14.24 4.59
C ARG A 106 -10.81 13.55 5.47
N ALA A 107 -10.93 12.23 5.67
CA ALA A 107 -9.99 11.45 6.46
C ALA A 107 -8.56 11.49 5.90
N PHE A 108 -8.42 11.55 4.57
CA PHE A 108 -7.12 11.68 3.90
C PHE A 108 -6.74 13.13 3.54
N SER A 109 -7.40 14.12 4.15
CA SER A 109 -7.02 15.52 3.98
C SER A 109 -5.65 15.79 4.63
N THR A 110 -4.92 16.79 4.13
CA THR A 110 -3.62 17.19 4.70
C THR A 110 -3.69 17.51 6.20
N ALA A 111 -4.82 18.06 6.66
CA ALA A 111 -5.04 18.35 8.08
C ALA A 111 -5.22 17.06 8.90
N SER A 112 -6.04 16.12 8.41
CA SER A 112 -6.27 14.84 9.07
C SER A 112 -5.01 13.97 9.07
N VAL A 113 -4.26 13.92 7.98
CA VAL A 113 -3.01 13.13 7.91
C VAL A 113 -2.00 13.56 8.98
N LYS A 114 -1.87 14.86 9.26
CA LYS A 114 -1.00 15.37 10.34
C LYS A 114 -1.41 14.87 11.73
N SER A 115 -2.71 14.67 11.97
CA SER A 115 -3.18 14.10 13.24
C SER A 115 -2.75 12.64 13.45
N TYR A 116 -2.30 11.94 12.39
CA TYR A 116 -1.82 10.57 12.47
C TYR A 116 -0.33 10.45 12.81
N ASP A 117 0.40 11.57 12.89
CA ASP A 117 1.84 11.58 13.19
C ASP A 117 2.14 10.85 14.50
N GLU A 118 1.32 11.04 15.54
CA GLU A 118 1.50 10.36 16.83
C GLU A 118 1.39 8.83 16.71
N LEU A 119 0.50 8.33 15.85
CA LEU A 119 0.34 6.89 15.60
C LEU A 119 1.58 6.31 14.91
N VAL A 120 2.07 7.00 13.87
CA VAL A 120 3.28 6.59 13.13
C VAL A 120 4.49 6.62 14.06
N ILE A 121 4.68 7.69 14.82
CA ILE A 121 5.82 7.85 15.75
C ILE A 121 5.80 6.73 16.79
N ARG A 122 4.63 6.44 17.38
CA ARG A 122 4.51 5.38 18.38
C ARG A 122 4.88 4.02 17.81
N ARG A 123 4.30 3.61 16.68
CA ARG A 123 4.62 2.31 16.05
C ARG A 123 6.06 2.24 15.54
N THR A 124 6.63 3.36 15.10
CA THR A 124 8.04 3.42 14.71
C THR A 124 8.96 3.18 15.91
N ARG A 125 8.64 3.78 17.07
CA ARG A 125 9.39 3.54 18.30
C ARG A 125 9.31 2.08 18.73
N GLU A 126 8.10 1.50 18.74
CA GLU A 126 7.90 0.08 19.04
C GLU A 126 8.72 -0.83 18.11
N LEU A 127 8.79 -0.49 16.82
CA LEU A 127 9.59 -1.22 15.85
C LEU A 127 11.10 -1.12 16.16
N CYS A 128 11.60 0.08 16.46
CA CYS A 128 13.00 0.29 16.84
C CYS A 128 13.36 -0.50 18.11
N GLU A 129 12.53 -0.42 19.15
CA GLU A 129 12.73 -1.19 20.38
C GLU A 129 12.72 -2.70 20.12
N ALA A 130 11.87 -3.17 19.21
CA ALA A 130 11.83 -4.58 18.83
C ALA A 130 13.11 -5.03 18.10
N PHE A 131 13.71 -4.16 17.29
CA PHE A 131 15.00 -4.40 16.64
C PHE A 131 16.17 -4.35 17.63
N GLU A 132 16.21 -3.38 18.54
CA GLU A 132 17.25 -3.28 19.57
C GLU A 132 17.32 -4.54 20.44
N LYS A 133 16.15 -5.06 20.88
CA LYS A 133 16.05 -6.30 21.65
C LYS A 133 16.56 -7.54 20.90
N ARG A 134 16.60 -7.46 19.57
CA ARG A 134 17.01 -8.56 18.67
C ARG A 134 18.32 -8.24 17.96
N SER A 135 19.09 -7.28 18.47
CA SER A 135 20.40 -6.92 17.93
C SER A 135 21.31 -8.15 17.86
N GLY A 136 21.96 -8.34 16.71
CA GLY A 136 22.79 -9.51 16.43
C GLY A 136 22.04 -10.73 15.87
N GLN A 137 20.71 -10.68 15.73
CA GLN A 137 19.92 -11.73 15.09
C GLN A 137 19.64 -11.40 13.61
N VAL A 138 19.53 -12.44 12.78
CA VAL A 138 19.06 -12.30 11.39
C VAL A 138 17.54 -12.25 11.41
N LEU A 139 16.96 -11.15 10.93
CA LEU A 139 15.52 -10.93 10.90
C LEU A 139 15.01 -10.85 9.46
N ASP A 140 13.81 -11.40 9.22
CA ASP A 140 13.09 -11.16 7.97
C ASP A 140 12.49 -9.75 7.98
N PHE A 141 13.21 -8.82 7.39
CA PHE A 141 12.81 -7.42 7.35
C PHE A 141 11.45 -7.21 6.64
N SER A 142 11.09 -8.05 5.66
CA SER A 142 9.81 -7.97 4.96
C SER A 142 8.63 -8.31 5.87
N ALA A 143 8.81 -9.30 6.75
CA ALA A 143 7.81 -9.64 7.76
C ALA A 143 7.63 -8.48 8.76
N TRP A 144 8.72 -7.85 9.21
CA TRP A 144 8.66 -6.71 10.14
C TRP A 144 8.02 -5.46 9.54
N MET A 145 8.26 -5.15 8.26
CA MET A 145 7.54 -4.07 7.56
C MET A 145 6.04 -4.37 7.43
N SER A 146 5.69 -5.65 7.29
CA SER A 146 4.30 -6.08 7.29
C SER A 146 3.68 -5.90 8.67
N PHE A 147 4.31 -6.38 9.74
CA PHE A 147 3.85 -6.16 11.12
C PHE A 147 3.61 -4.68 11.42
N PHE A 148 4.56 -3.82 11.04
CA PHE A 148 4.42 -2.36 11.19
C PHE A 148 3.21 -1.79 10.45
N SER A 149 3.06 -2.14 9.17
CA SER A 149 1.98 -1.61 8.33
C SER A 149 0.61 -2.09 8.82
N TYR A 150 0.50 -3.35 9.22
CA TYR A 150 -0.71 -3.93 9.79
C TYR A 150 -1.10 -3.28 11.12
N ASP A 151 -0.15 -3.14 12.06
CA ASP A 151 -0.43 -2.52 13.35
C ASP A 151 -0.84 -1.05 13.20
N PHE A 152 -0.16 -0.30 12.32
CA PHE A 152 -0.54 1.08 12.01
C PHE A 152 -1.95 1.18 11.41
N MET A 153 -2.26 0.34 10.42
CA MET A 153 -3.58 0.37 9.79
C MET A 153 -4.70 -0.12 10.71
N GLY A 154 -4.40 -1.03 11.65
CA GLY A 154 -5.32 -1.42 12.72
C GLY A 154 -5.63 -0.25 13.66
N ASP A 155 -4.61 0.49 14.10
CA ASP A 155 -4.80 1.70 14.90
C ASP A 155 -5.60 2.77 14.13
N PHE A 156 -5.27 3.01 12.87
CA PHE A 156 -5.96 3.98 12.03
C PHE A 156 -7.45 3.62 11.82
N SER A 157 -7.73 2.34 11.57
CA SER A 157 -9.06 1.89 11.15
C SER A 157 -9.99 1.55 12.31
N PHE A 158 -9.44 1.04 13.41
CA PHE A 158 -10.20 0.53 14.57
C PHE A 158 -9.77 1.12 15.92
N GLY A 159 -8.74 1.97 15.97
CA GLY A 159 -8.20 2.48 17.23
C GLY A 159 -7.37 1.47 18.01
N ALA A 160 -7.21 0.24 17.48
CA ALA A 160 -6.45 -0.84 18.08
C ALA A 160 -5.73 -1.65 16.99
N GLY A 161 -4.41 -1.69 17.07
CA GLY A 161 -3.56 -2.55 16.24
C GLY A 161 -3.60 -4.02 16.66
N PHE A 162 -2.99 -4.87 15.84
CA PHE A 162 -2.93 -6.32 16.06
C PHE A 162 -1.83 -6.72 17.03
N ASN A 163 -0.93 -5.78 17.34
CA ASN A 163 0.26 -5.92 18.18
C ASN A 163 1.26 -6.95 17.62
N MET A 164 1.33 -7.06 16.29
CA MET A 164 2.26 -7.94 15.59
C MET A 164 3.73 -7.57 15.83
N ILE A 165 4.05 -6.28 16.00
CA ILE A 165 5.42 -5.86 16.34
C ILE A 165 5.84 -6.40 17.71
N ALA A 166 4.92 -6.34 18.69
CA ALA A 166 5.19 -6.73 20.07
C ALA A 166 5.40 -8.24 20.20
N THR A 167 4.54 -9.03 19.55
CA THR A 167 4.62 -10.50 19.52
C THR A 167 5.73 -10.99 18.58
N GLY A 168 6.03 -10.24 17.52
CA GLY A 168 6.91 -10.68 16.42
C GLY A 168 6.26 -11.73 15.53
N SER A 169 4.93 -11.85 15.56
CA SER A 169 4.16 -12.86 14.82
C SER A 169 2.71 -12.42 14.58
N ASP A 170 2.09 -12.95 13.53
CA ASP A 170 0.64 -12.80 13.30
C ASP A 170 -0.15 -13.81 14.13
N GLU A 171 -0.43 -13.48 15.39
CA GLU A 171 -1.31 -14.29 16.25
C GLU A 171 -2.79 -14.20 15.84
N THR A 172 -3.14 -13.18 15.06
CA THR A 172 -4.52 -12.90 14.65
C THR A 172 -4.95 -13.70 13.41
N GLY A 173 -4.01 -14.34 12.71
CA GLY A 173 -4.26 -15.11 11.49
C GLY A 173 -4.75 -14.24 10.32
N ILE A 174 -4.39 -12.96 10.31
CA ILE A 174 -4.79 -12.03 9.25
C ILE A 174 -4.12 -12.39 7.93
N TRP A 175 -2.87 -12.83 7.95
CA TRP A 175 -2.16 -13.25 6.75
C TRP A 175 -2.78 -14.49 6.13
N GLU A 176 -3.16 -15.49 6.94
CA GLU A 176 -3.91 -16.65 6.47
C GLU A 176 -5.25 -16.23 5.83
N CYS A 177 -5.96 -15.29 6.46
CA CYS A 177 -7.19 -14.75 5.91
C CYS A 177 -6.96 -14.05 4.57
N LEU A 178 -5.84 -13.37 4.39
CA LEU A 178 -5.52 -12.65 3.16
C LEU A 178 -5.11 -13.57 2.04
N ASP A 179 -4.34 -14.61 2.33
CA ASP A 179 -3.99 -15.65 1.36
C ASP A 179 -5.26 -16.32 0.82
N ALA A 180 -6.24 -16.59 1.70
CA ALA A 180 -7.54 -17.13 1.31
C ALA A 180 -8.34 -16.21 0.38
N VAL A 181 -8.15 -14.88 0.44
CA VAL A 181 -8.80 -13.90 -0.45
C VAL A 181 -8.03 -13.71 -1.76
N HIS A 182 -6.70 -13.60 -1.68
CA HIS A 182 -5.86 -13.17 -2.80
C HIS A 182 -5.55 -14.30 -3.79
N LEU A 183 -5.31 -15.53 -3.31
CA LEU A 183 -5.01 -16.68 -4.20
C LEU A 183 -6.16 -16.97 -5.18
N PRO A 184 -7.43 -17.06 -4.74
CA PRO A 184 -8.55 -17.34 -5.65
C PRO A 184 -8.81 -16.18 -6.63
N ALA A 185 -8.55 -14.94 -6.23
CA ALA A 185 -8.71 -13.77 -7.09
C ALA A 185 -7.63 -13.67 -8.17
N ALA A 186 -6.41 -14.13 -7.88
CA ALA A 186 -5.28 -14.16 -8.81
C ALA A 186 -5.37 -15.31 -9.83
N CYS A 187 -6.11 -16.39 -9.51
CA CYS A 187 -6.24 -17.56 -10.38
C CYS A 187 -7.63 -17.65 -11.03
N PRO A 188 -7.77 -17.36 -12.34
CA PRO A 188 -9.06 -17.43 -13.05
C PRO A 188 -9.76 -18.80 -12.95
N ARG A 189 -9.00 -19.88 -12.72
CA ARG A 189 -9.54 -21.25 -12.56
C ARG A 189 -10.28 -21.45 -11.23
N HIS A 190 -9.89 -20.72 -10.19
CA HIS A 190 -10.49 -20.77 -8.85
C HIS A 190 -11.52 -19.64 -8.61
N ARG A 191 -11.74 -18.78 -9.61
CA ARG A 191 -12.75 -17.71 -9.57
C ARG A 191 -14.18 -18.25 -9.40
N ARG A 192 -14.44 -19.51 -9.79
CA ARG A 192 -15.71 -20.21 -9.55
C ARG A 192 -15.78 -20.82 -8.16
N THR A 193 -14.69 -21.39 -7.65
CA THR A 193 -14.64 -22.04 -6.32
C THR A 193 -14.64 -21.04 -5.17
N ALA A 194 -14.25 -19.78 -5.39
CA ALA A 194 -14.38 -18.71 -4.40
C ALA A 194 -15.84 -18.43 -3.97
N ARG A 195 -16.84 -18.84 -4.77
CA ARG A 195 -18.26 -18.83 -4.36
C ARG A 195 -18.64 -19.97 -3.41
N GLU A 196 -17.81 -21.01 -3.31
CA GLU A 196 -18.13 -22.31 -2.70
C GLU A 196 -17.31 -22.61 -1.44
N VAL A 197 -16.59 -21.63 -0.87
CA VAL A 197 -15.93 -21.77 0.44
C VAL A 197 -16.67 -20.90 1.49
N PRO A 198 -17.75 -21.40 2.10
CA PRO A 198 -18.47 -20.70 3.17
C PRO A 198 -17.56 -20.38 4.37
N GLU A 199 -16.70 -21.30 4.77
CA GLU A 199 -15.91 -21.23 6.03
C GLU A 199 -14.85 -20.11 6.03
N ASP A 200 -13.98 -20.01 5.02
CA ASP A 200 -12.98 -18.92 4.97
C ASP A 200 -13.65 -17.57 4.77
N SER A 201 -14.74 -17.55 3.99
CA SER A 201 -15.54 -16.36 3.83
C SER A 201 -16.24 -15.93 5.12
N GLN A 202 -16.43 -16.81 6.12
CA GLN A 202 -16.91 -16.47 7.47
C GLN A 202 -15.78 -15.92 8.37
N ARG A 203 -14.53 -16.33 8.18
CA ARG A 203 -13.37 -15.67 8.83
C ARG A 203 -13.16 -14.23 8.33
N ILE A 204 -13.40 -14.01 7.04
CA ILE A 204 -13.37 -12.69 6.38
C ILE A 204 -14.68 -11.92 6.66
N ARG A 205 -15.82 -12.61 6.74
CA ARG A 205 -17.12 -12.04 7.11
C ARG A 205 -17.32 -12.14 8.61
N GLY A 206 -16.94 -11.09 9.29
CA GLY A 206 -17.61 -10.85 10.55
C GLY A 206 -17.07 -9.64 11.25
N ASN A 207 -18.01 -8.76 11.56
CA ASN A 207 -18.43 -8.44 12.92
C ASN A 207 -18.22 -9.54 14.01
N GLU A 208 -17.35 -10.54 13.83
CA GLU A 208 -17.15 -11.77 14.60
C GLU A 208 -15.71 -12.31 14.57
N ASN A 209 -14.81 -11.83 13.70
CA ASN A 209 -13.40 -12.19 13.85
C ASN A 209 -12.89 -11.57 15.17
N PRO A 210 -12.45 -12.38 16.15
CA PRO A 210 -12.05 -11.90 17.46
C PRO A 210 -10.87 -10.93 17.41
N ALA A 211 -10.09 -10.92 16.32
CA ALA A 211 -9.07 -9.89 16.08
C ALA A 211 -9.67 -8.47 16.00
N TRP A 212 -10.89 -8.32 15.46
CA TRP A 212 -11.60 -7.03 15.37
C TRP A 212 -12.42 -6.68 16.62
N LYS A 213 -12.73 -7.67 17.46
CA LYS A 213 -13.50 -7.53 18.71
C LYS A 213 -12.64 -7.39 19.96
N ARG A 214 -11.32 -7.29 19.81
CA ARG A 214 -10.36 -7.51 20.91
C ARG A 214 -10.40 -6.44 22.01
N ASP A 215 -11.13 -5.35 21.83
CA ASP A 215 -11.32 -4.34 22.87
C ASP A 215 -12.81 -3.96 23.03
N GLU A 216 -13.37 -4.22 24.22
CA GLU A 216 -14.69 -3.72 24.66
C GLU A 216 -14.65 -2.22 24.99
N ARG A 217 -13.51 -1.55 24.79
CA ARG A 217 -13.39 -0.11 24.96
C ARG A 217 -14.01 0.59 23.75
N PRO A 218 -14.98 1.49 23.94
CA PRO A 218 -15.46 2.38 22.88
C PRO A 218 -14.41 3.47 22.64
N ILE A 219 -13.21 3.11 22.22
CA ILE A 219 -12.30 4.07 21.61
C ILE A 219 -12.83 4.17 20.19
N LEU A 220 -13.65 5.19 19.93
CA LEU A 220 -14.11 5.47 18.56
C LEU A 220 -12.88 5.47 17.65
N PRO A 221 -12.79 4.59 16.64
CA PRO A 221 -11.77 4.70 15.59
C PRO A 221 -11.68 6.13 15.05
N PHE A 222 -10.51 6.71 14.79
CA PHE A 222 -10.42 8.11 14.32
C PHE A 222 -11.15 8.33 12.97
N HIS A 223 -11.20 7.30 12.13
CA HIS A 223 -12.07 7.24 10.95
C HIS A 223 -13.55 7.26 11.38
N THR A 224 -14.02 6.41 12.30
CA THR A 224 -15.40 6.49 12.83
C THR A 224 -15.71 7.77 13.58
N GLN A 225 -14.73 8.45 14.17
CA GLN A 225 -14.91 9.79 14.70
C GLN A 225 -15.27 10.68 13.52
N THR A 226 -14.53 10.66 12.41
CA THR A 226 -14.92 11.33 11.14
C THR A 226 -16.31 10.90 10.57
N PHE A 227 -16.78 9.66 10.78
CA PHE A 227 -18.15 9.22 10.40
C PHE A 227 -19.25 9.63 11.39
N GLN A 228 -18.93 9.71 12.68
CA GLN A 228 -19.88 9.96 13.77
C GLN A 228 -19.93 11.45 14.14
N THR A 229 -18.79 12.14 14.13
CA THR A 229 -18.61 13.60 14.24
C THR A 229 -18.90 14.31 12.91
N ASP A 230 -19.96 13.89 12.25
CA ASP A 230 -20.81 14.84 11.55
C ASP A 230 -21.46 15.81 12.55
N GLU A 231 -20.66 16.43 13.44
CA GLU A 231 -21.10 17.48 14.36
C GLU A 231 -21.51 18.73 13.58
N GLU A 232 -21.02 18.86 12.35
CA GLU A 232 -21.35 19.94 11.42
C GLU A 232 -22.58 19.64 10.54
N GLY A 233 -23.15 18.43 10.58
CA GLY A 233 -24.35 18.04 9.81
C GLY A 233 -24.19 18.11 8.28
N LEU A 234 -22.97 17.91 7.80
CA LEU A 234 -22.57 18.08 6.40
C LEU A 234 -23.03 16.93 5.49
N GLU A 235 -23.29 15.74 6.03
CA GLU A 235 -23.66 14.58 5.23
C GLU A 235 -25.17 14.27 5.31
N PRO A 236 -25.90 14.27 4.17
CA PRO A 236 -27.35 14.03 4.17
C PRO A 236 -27.74 12.61 4.60
N THR A 237 -26.82 11.65 4.53
CA THR A 237 -27.06 10.27 4.99
C THR A 237 -25.79 9.67 5.60
N LYS A 238 -25.83 9.35 6.89
CA LYS A 238 -24.73 8.65 7.58
C LYS A 238 -24.64 7.19 7.10
N PRO A 239 -23.45 6.66 6.82
CA PRO A 239 -23.31 5.26 6.45
C PRO A 239 -23.62 4.34 7.64
N THR A 240 -24.15 3.16 7.34
CA THR A 240 -24.46 2.15 8.35
C THR A 240 -23.17 1.53 8.91
N MET A 241 -23.16 1.14 10.19
CA MET A 241 -21.98 0.50 10.80
C MET A 241 -21.43 -0.69 9.99
N PRO A 242 -22.26 -1.60 9.44
CA PRO A 242 -21.76 -2.68 8.57
C PRO A 242 -21.02 -2.18 7.31
N THR A 243 -21.43 -1.04 6.77
CA THR A 243 -20.70 -0.40 5.67
C THR A 243 -19.33 0.09 6.15
N VAL A 244 -19.30 0.78 7.28
CA VAL A 244 -18.06 1.35 7.83
C VAL A 244 -17.05 0.23 8.12
N PHE A 245 -17.48 -0.87 8.73
CA PHE A 245 -16.62 -2.04 8.93
C PHE A 245 -16.12 -2.65 7.62
N SER A 246 -16.96 -2.73 6.58
CA SER A 246 -16.57 -3.23 5.26
C SER A 246 -15.50 -2.34 4.63
N ASP A 247 -15.69 -1.02 4.66
CA ASP A 247 -14.72 -0.07 4.10
C ASP A 247 -13.41 -0.04 4.92
N SER A 248 -13.49 -0.09 6.26
CA SER A 248 -12.31 -0.18 7.14
C SER A 248 -11.51 -1.47 6.91
N GLY A 249 -12.17 -2.61 6.76
CA GLY A 249 -11.50 -3.86 6.44
C GLY A 249 -10.74 -3.78 5.11
N VAL A 250 -11.35 -3.20 4.08
CA VAL A 250 -10.66 -2.96 2.80
C VAL A 250 -9.51 -1.96 2.95
N ALA A 251 -9.66 -0.93 3.77
CA ALA A 251 -8.60 0.05 4.01
C ALA A 251 -7.37 -0.60 4.63
N ILE A 252 -7.53 -1.46 5.65
CA ILE A 252 -6.42 -2.20 6.25
C ILE A 252 -5.71 -3.06 5.21
N VAL A 253 -6.44 -3.85 4.44
CA VAL A 253 -5.83 -4.74 3.44
C VAL A 253 -5.11 -3.94 2.36
N ALA A 254 -5.78 -2.94 1.79
CA ALA A 254 -5.22 -2.15 0.71
C ALA A 254 -4.05 -1.27 1.18
N GLY A 255 -4.12 -0.75 2.41
CA GLY A 255 -3.10 0.11 3.01
C GLY A 255 -1.89 -0.66 3.51
N SER A 256 -2.09 -1.81 4.15
CA SER A 256 -1.00 -2.57 4.78
C SER A 256 -0.13 -3.28 3.75
N ASP A 257 -0.69 -4.08 2.84
CA ASP A 257 0.09 -4.91 1.91
C ASP A 257 0.91 -4.09 0.91
N THR A 258 0.32 -2.99 0.42
CA THR A 258 1.00 -2.12 -0.54
C THR A 258 2.12 -1.33 0.12
N THR A 259 1.90 -0.84 1.35
CA THR A 259 2.89 -0.09 2.11
C THR A 259 4.02 -0.99 2.59
N SER A 260 3.71 -2.19 3.11
CA SER A 260 4.73 -3.14 3.56
C SER A 260 5.65 -3.57 2.42
N THR A 261 5.10 -3.82 1.24
CA THR A 261 5.88 -4.13 0.03
C THR A 261 6.76 -2.95 -0.35
N THR A 262 6.21 -1.73 -0.35
CA THR A 262 6.97 -0.51 -0.70
C THR A 262 8.12 -0.27 0.28
N LEU A 263 7.87 -0.40 1.59
CA LEU A 263 8.90 -0.27 2.63
C LEU A 263 9.97 -1.35 2.50
N SER A 264 9.57 -2.60 2.27
CA SER A 264 10.50 -3.71 2.10
C SER A 264 11.43 -3.50 0.91
N VAL A 265 10.88 -3.04 -0.21
CA VAL A 265 11.66 -2.72 -1.42
C VAL A 265 12.56 -1.51 -1.19
N LEU A 266 12.06 -0.47 -0.53
CA LEU A 266 12.84 0.72 -0.19
C LEU A 266 14.07 0.34 0.65
N TRP A 267 13.85 -0.39 1.74
CA TRP A 267 14.93 -0.82 2.63
C TRP A 267 15.88 -1.80 1.95
N TYR A 268 15.37 -2.70 1.10
CA TYR A 268 16.23 -3.54 0.28
C TYR A 268 17.21 -2.71 -0.56
N PHE A 269 16.73 -1.68 -1.27
CA PHE A 269 17.61 -0.83 -2.08
C PHE A 269 18.56 0.01 -1.22
N LEU A 270 18.12 0.55 -0.09
CA LEU A 270 19.00 1.30 0.82
C LEU A 270 20.11 0.42 1.40
N LEU A 271 19.80 -0.82 1.78
CA LEU A 271 20.78 -1.74 2.37
C LEU A 271 21.76 -2.31 1.35
N VAL A 272 21.32 -2.48 0.09
CA VAL A 272 22.20 -2.91 -1.01
C VAL A 272 23.12 -1.79 -1.49
N HIS A 273 22.69 -0.52 -1.34
CA HIS A 273 23.43 0.68 -1.75
C HIS A 273 23.83 1.54 -0.53
N PRO A 274 24.85 1.13 0.24
CA PRO A 274 25.22 1.78 1.49
C PRO A 274 25.66 3.25 1.33
N GLU A 275 26.13 3.64 0.15
CA GLU A 275 26.41 5.03 -0.22
C GLU A 275 25.16 5.91 -0.10
N HIS A 276 24.04 5.47 -0.67
CA HIS A 276 22.78 6.20 -0.63
C HIS A 276 22.15 6.17 0.75
N PHE A 277 22.30 5.06 1.48
CA PHE A 277 21.88 5.00 2.88
C PHE A 277 22.65 5.99 3.75
N ARG A 278 23.98 6.10 3.58
CA ARG A 278 24.80 7.05 4.32
C ARG A 278 24.40 8.49 4.01
N ASP A 279 24.26 8.82 2.74
CA ASP A 279 23.85 10.17 2.31
C ASP A 279 22.48 10.54 2.88
N GLU A 280 21.53 9.60 2.86
CA GLU A 280 20.20 9.80 3.43
C GLU A 280 20.23 9.92 4.96
N ALA A 281 21.04 9.11 5.64
CA ALA A 281 21.24 9.22 7.09
C ALA A 281 21.82 10.59 7.47
N LEU A 282 22.83 11.07 6.73
CA LEU A 282 23.40 12.41 6.89
C LEU A 282 22.42 13.53 6.53
N ARG A 283 21.47 13.30 5.62
CA ARG A 283 20.41 14.27 5.29
C ARG A 283 19.40 14.42 6.42
N VAL A 284 19.00 13.31 7.05
CA VAL A 284 17.99 13.28 8.12
C VAL A 284 18.58 13.73 9.45
N VAL A 285 19.79 13.25 9.77
CA VAL A 285 20.54 13.62 10.96
C VAL A 285 21.88 14.18 10.50
N PRO A 286 21.93 15.45 10.06
CA PRO A 286 23.19 16.07 9.71
C PRO A 286 24.10 16.06 10.92
N PRO A 287 25.39 15.71 10.75
CA PRO A 287 26.33 15.73 11.85
C PRO A 287 26.42 17.18 12.32
N VAL A 288 25.97 17.43 13.55
CA VAL A 288 26.11 18.72 14.18
C VAL A 288 27.55 18.79 14.70
N PRO A 289 28.33 19.83 14.35
CA PRO A 289 29.64 20.03 14.95
C PRO A 289 29.49 20.10 16.47
N ASP A 290 29.97 19.09 17.19
CA ASP A 290 29.90 19.01 18.66
C ASP A 290 31.21 19.50 19.32
N GLY A 291 32.26 19.69 18.51
CA GLY A 291 33.56 20.17 18.94
C GLY A 291 33.68 21.70 18.91
N SER A 292 34.32 22.26 19.93
CA SER A 292 34.80 23.65 19.86
C SER A 292 35.82 23.77 18.72
N PRO A 293 35.69 24.78 17.83
CA PRO A 293 36.60 24.96 16.70
C PRO A 293 38.06 24.94 17.18
N ARG A 294 38.91 24.18 16.48
CA ARG A 294 40.36 24.15 16.73
C ARG A 294 41.02 25.07 15.72
N CYS A 295 41.97 25.90 16.17
CA CYS A 295 42.71 26.80 15.28
C CYS A 295 44.12 26.26 15.02
N SER A 296 44.55 26.34 13.77
CA SER A 296 45.95 26.09 13.40
C SER A 296 46.83 27.24 13.91
N PRO A 297 47.90 27.00 14.69
CA PRO A 297 48.70 28.07 15.28
C PRO A 297 49.28 29.04 14.25
N GLU A 298 49.07 30.34 14.47
CA GLU A 298 49.68 31.41 13.67
C GLU A 298 51.21 31.35 13.83
N GLY A 299 51.93 31.21 12.70
CA GLY A 299 53.40 31.04 12.68
C GLY A 299 53.90 29.60 12.51
N SER A 300 53.02 28.61 12.42
CA SER A 300 53.38 27.25 12.00
C SER A 300 53.39 27.10 10.48
N GLN A 301 53.99 26.02 9.95
CA GLN A 301 53.90 25.68 8.51
C GLN A 301 52.49 25.16 8.09
N GLY A 302 51.48 25.31 8.96
CA GLY A 302 50.21 24.62 8.82
C GLY A 302 50.29 23.16 9.28
N ARG A 303 49.16 22.45 9.25
CA ARG A 303 49.08 21.03 9.59
C ARG A 303 48.45 20.27 8.44
N THR A 304 49.07 19.17 8.03
CA THR A 304 48.48 18.28 7.02
C THR A 304 47.67 17.19 7.73
N ILE A 305 46.42 17.01 7.32
CA ILE A 305 45.55 15.89 7.72
C ILE A 305 45.26 15.09 6.45
N ASP A 306 45.71 13.83 6.43
CA ASP A 306 45.70 12.95 5.25
C ASP A 306 46.33 13.63 4.02
N SER A 307 45.52 13.94 3.00
CA SER A 307 45.94 14.58 1.76
C SER A 307 45.70 16.09 1.71
N TYR A 308 45.20 16.69 2.79
CA TYR A 308 44.79 18.10 2.82
C TYR A 308 45.65 18.92 3.78
N CYS A 309 46.21 20.03 3.28
CA CYS A 309 46.98 20.98 4.08
C CYS A 309 46.05 22.06 4.65
N ILE A 310 46.09 22.23 5.97
CA ILE A 310 45.38 23.30 6.69
C ILE A 310 46.36 24.46 6.93
N PRO A 311 46.16 25.62 6.29
CA PRO A 311 47.01 26.79 6.48
C PRO A 311 47.01 27.28 7.95
N PRO A 312 48.07 27.98 8.38
CA PRO A 312 48.09 28.65 9.69
C PRO A 312 46.94 29.66 9.81
N GLY A 313 46.35 29.78 11.01
CA GLY A 313 45.25 30.70 11.31
C GLY A 313 43.85 30.23 10.89
N GLN A 314 43.72 29.04 10.28
CA GLN A 314 42.42 28.48 9.90
C GLN A 314 41.75 27.74 11.06
N GLN A 315 40.43 27.92 11.17
CA GLN A 315 39.59 27.17 12.10
C GLN A 315 39.13 25.85 11.47
N VAL A 316 39.17 24.79 12.25
CA VAL A 316 38.78 23.43 11.88
C VAL A 316 37.75 22.95 12.88
N GLU A 317 36.58 22.61 12.37
CA GLU A 317 35.54 21.93 13.14
C GLU A 317 35.64 20.43 12.86
N SER A 318 35.62 19.62 13.93
CA SER A 318 35.54 18.17 13.82
C SER A 318 34.08 17.76 13.87
N LEU A 319 33.66 16.93 12.93
CA LEU A 319 32.43 16.15 13.02
C LEU A 319 32.76 14.81 13.70
N PRO A 320 31.89 14.28 14.57
CA PRO A 320 32.11 13.00 15.26
C PRO A 320 32.10 11.78 14.34
#